data_AF-A0AAU7APQ1-F1
#
_entry.id   AF-A0AAU7APQ1-F1
#
_cell.length_a   1.000
_cell.length_b   1.000
_cell.length_c   1.000
_cell.angle_alpha   90.00
_cell.angle_beta   90.00
_cell.angle_gamma   90.00
#
_symmetry.space_group_name_H-M   'P 1'
#
loop_
_entity.id
_entity.type
_entity.pdbx_description
1 polymer ?
#
loop_
_entity_poly.entity_id
_entity_poly.type
_entity_poly.pdbx_seq_one_letter_code
_entity_poly.pdbx_strand_id
1 'polypeptide(L)'
;MLAGILAGALGGVAPAAAASVPAVCGAHWVAAWAGVPTDAANSTGLTDLIGAGGDLTLGNLKAPLEHATVRAMLTPSIGGSTVRVRLSNRYGLVAVPFAHTTIARQAAGAGVAAVPVEVTFGGRASVTAAPGEDVVSDPVAFSYAGGETLAVSTFVAAAIGKPTHHASARQTSYFTPAGAGDHAADRAGGAFLLHTSSRPLVTGLDVRVDRPFGAVVALGDSITDGFRGLPGLGFPETTVGIDANGRWPDVLAGRLRAAGTPLAVANVGISGNRVLRDSGGGIAGKSFGEAALTRLDADVLRQAGVSTVIWLEGVNDIGQKPGAPASDIIAGYRQGIARMRAAGLRVLMGTLTPTAGAQASYSDATAQAARETVNTWIRTAGGADGYIDFDAAVRDPADPARIAPAYDGGDHLHFSLAGYAALGNAVPLDRLGAPDCPKPSPAPRLNVSAARTLVVGRTTALRVRVRSTGRPVRAAAVRLGAARGRTDARGVAVLRIRPRRAGTRTLVVTKAGTRPSRTVIRVVRRRAA
;
A
#
# COMPACT_ATOMS: atom_id res chain seq x y z
N MET A 1 66.70 -1.85 -9.42
CA MET A 1 66.12 -2.34 -8.16
C MET A 1 64.60 -2.20 -8.25
N LEU A 2 63.89 -3.15 -7.64
CA LEU A 2 62.55 -3.66 -7.95
C LEU A 2 61.41 -2.64 -8.14
N ALA A 3 60.55 -2.97 -9.12
CA ALA A 3 59.15 -2.55 -9.21
C ALA A 3 58.30 -3.24 -8.13
N GLY A 4 57.42 -2.47 -7.46
CA GLY A 4 56.45 -2.98 -6.48
C GLY A 4 55.04 -2.60 -6.88
N ILE A 5 54.31 -3.56 -7.47
CA ILE A 5 52.87 -3.49 -7.75
C ILE A 5 52.13 -3.84 -6.46
N LEU A 6 51.39 -2.89 -5.87
CA LEU A 6 50.41 -3.19 -4.83
C LEU A 6 49.06 -3.54 -5.50
N ALA A 7 48.78 -4.83 -5.61
CA ALA A 7 47.45 -5.33 -5.92
C ALA A 7 46.57 -5.25 -4.66
N GLY A 8 45.75 -4.21 -4.56
CA GLY A 8 44.71 -4.11 -3.54
C GLY A 8 43.56 -5.06 -3.87
N ALA A 9 43.35 -6.08 -3.04
CA ALA A 9 42.27 -7.03 -3.18
C ALA A 9 40.90 -6.33 -3.05
N LEU A 10 40.15 -6.29 -4.15
CA LEU A 10 38.73 -5.95 -4.18
C LEU A 10 37.96 -7.07 -3.47
N GLY A 11 37.73 -6.91 -2.16
CA GLY A 11 36.80 -7.75 -1.41
C GLY A 11 35.37 -7.51 -1.92
N GLY A 12 34.86 -8.44 -2.73
CA GLY A 12 33.46 -8.45 -3.12
C GLY A 12 32.57 -8.59 -1.88
N VAL A 13 31.80 -7.54 -1.59
CA VAL A 13 30.75 -7.60 -0.57
C VAL A 13 29.67 -8.54 -1.10
N ALA A 14 29.57 -9.74 -0.51
CA ALA A 14 28.48 -10.65 -0.79
C ALA A 14 27.13 -9.95 -0.48
N PRO A 15 26.10 -10.12 -1.31
CA PRO A 15 24.79 -9.54 -1.02
C PRO A 15 24.31 -10.11 0.32
N ALA A 16 24.02 -9.21 1.27
CA ALA A 16 23.41 -9.59 2.53
C ALA A 16 22.15 -10.41 2.24
N ALA A 17 22.07 -11.61 2.80
CA ALA A 17 20.89 -12.45 2.71
C ALA A 17 19.68 -11.64 3.17
N ALA A 18 18.65 -11.52 2.32
CA ALA A 18 17.44 -10.79 2.65
C ALA A 18 16.87 -11.35 3.96
N ALA A 19 16.73 -10.51 4.98
CA ALA A 19 16.00 -10.89 6.18
C ALA A 19 14.57 -11.27 5.76
N SER A 20 14.15 -12.48 6.13
CA SER A 20 12.80 -12.98 5.83
C SER A 20 11.79 -12.12 6.59
N VAL A 21 10.97 -11.37 5.85
CA VAL A 21 9.88 -10.56 6.43
C VAL A 21 8.85 -11.51 7.05
N PRO A 22 8.31 -11.24 8.26
CA PRO A 22 7.23 -12.03 8.85
C PRO A 22 6.03 -12.08 7.91
N ALA A 23 5.80 -13.23 7.29
CA ALA A 23 4.77 -13.36 6.27
C ALA A 23 3.40 -13.63 6.93
N VAL A 24 2.44 -12.74 6.71
CA VAL A 24 1.04 -13.02 7.05
C VAL A 24 0.42 -13.80 5.89
N CYS A 25 0.38 -15.13 6.03
CA CYS A 25 0.05 -16.03 4.92
C CYS A 25 -1.41 -16.48 4.85
N GLY A 26 -2.24 -16.00 5.78
CA GLY A 26 -3.67 -16.29 5.85
C GLY A 26 -4.53 -15.08 5.46
N ALA A 27 -5.82 -15.13 5.82
CA ALA A 27 -6.71 -13.99 5.64
C ALA A 27 -6.29 -12.83 6.56
N HIS A 28 -5.85 -11.71 5.98
CA HIS A 28 -5.35 -10.56 6.72
C HIS A 28 -5.66 -9.24 6.00
N TRP A 29 -5.34 -8.14 6.67
CA TRP A 29 -5.50 -6.79 6.13
C TRP A 29 -4.18 -6.28 5.57
N VAL A 30 -4.25 -5.61 4.42
CA VAL A 30 -3.13 -4.93 3.78
C VAL A 30 -3.51 -3.48 3.53
N ALA A 31 -2.64 -2.54 3.90
CA ALA A 31 -2.81 -1.12 3.61
C ALA A 31 -2.75 -0.90 2.10
N ALA A 32 -3.91 -0.72 1.47
CA ALA A 32 -4.01 -0.46 0.04
C ALA A 32 -3.78 1.03 -0.27
N TRP A 33 -3.99 1.90 0.72
CA TRP A 33 -3.86 3.34 0.62
C TRP A 33 -3.61 3.94 2.01
N ALA A 34 -2.85 5.04 2.07
CA ALA A 34 -2.67 5.86 3.27
C ALA A 34 -2.63 7.35 2.91
N GLY A 35 -3.02 8.19 3.87
CA GLY A 35 -2.85 9.63 3.86
C GLY A 35 -2.60 10.09 5.28
N VAL A 36 -1.34 10.29 5.66
CA VAL A 36 -0.98 10.53 7.06
C VAL A 36 -1.30 11.97 7.47
N PRO A 37 -2.02 12.17 8.58
CA PRO A 37 -2.39 13.51 9.00
C PRO A 37 -1.19 14.22 9.62
N THR A 38 -1.28 15.54 9.72
CA THR A 38 -0.33 16.35 10.50
C THR A 38 -1.05 17.14 11.57
N ASP A 39 -0.29 17.68 12.52
CA ASP A 39 -0.78 18.62 13.52
C ASP A 39 -1.05 20.03 12.94
N ALA A 40 -1.16 20.14 11.60
CA ALA A 40 -1.73 21.29 10.90
C ALA A 40 -3.05 21.76 11.53
N ALA A 41 -3.89 20.84 12.01
CA ALA A 41 -5.14 21.15 12.69
C ALA A 41 -4.97 22.11 13.88
N ASN A 42 -3.78 22.10 14.50
CA ASN A 42 -3.44 22.86 15.71
C ASN A 42 -2.52 24.05 15.44
N SER A 43 -2.40 24.47 14.18
CA SER A 43 -1.59 25.63 13.83
C SER A 43 -2.25 26.53 12.79
N THR A 44 -1.85 27.80 12.84
CA THR A 44 -2.11 28.78 11.79
C THR A 44 -0.82 29.19 11.10
N GLY A 45 -0.84 29.28 9.76
CA GLY A 45 0.32 29.65 8.92
C GLY A 45 -0.05 30.49 7.70
N LEU A 46 0.94 30.95 6.92
CA LEU A 46 0.74 31.64 5.63
C LEU A 46 0.02 30.77 4.59
N THR A 47 0.13 29.44 4.69
CA THR A 47 -0.69 28.47 3.94
C THR A 47 -2.19 28.64 4.18
N ASP A 48 -2.60 29.24 5.31
CA ASP A 48 -4.00 29.53 5.61
C ASP A 48 -4.49 30.83 4.95
N LEU A 49 -3.58 31.71 4.50
CA LEU A 49 -3.91 32.98 3.84
C LEU A 49 -4.15 32.77 2.33
N ILE A 50 -3.59 31.71 1.75
CA ILE A 50 -3.69 31.41 0.31
C ILE A 50 -5.06 30.80 -0.06
N GLY A 51 -5.82 30.30 0.93
CA GLY A 51 -7.20 29.82 0.75
C GLY A 51 -8.30 30.85 1.03
N ALA A 52 -7.97 32.13 1.24
CA ALA A 52 -8.94 33.19 1.53
C ALA A 52 -9.66 33.65 0.24
N GLY A 53 -10.52 32.79 -0.32
CA GLY A 53 -11.28 33.11 -1.53
C GLY A 53 -12.32 32.08 -1.98
N GLY A 54 -12.59 31.03 -1.20
CA GLY A 54 -13.53 29.96 -1.58
C GLY A 54 -12.94 28.88 -2.50
N ASP A 55 -11.78 29.16 -3.11
CA ASP A 55 -10.91 28.17 -3.73
C ASP A 55 -9.86 27.71 -2.70
N LEU A 56 -10.08 26.55 -2.06
CA LEU A 56 -9.14 25.93 -1.12
C LEU A 56 -8.19 24.96 -1.83
N THR A 57 -8.04 25.03 -3.16
CA THR A 57 -7.15 24.15 -3.93
C THR A 57 -5.67 24.33 -3.58
N LEU A 58 -5.29 25.49 -3.04
CA LEU A 58 -3.89 25.88 -2.79
C LEU A 58 -3.57 26.20 -1.32
N GLY A 59 -4.23 25.55 -0.37
CA GLY A 59 -3.95 25.80 1.05
C GLY A 59 -4.61 24.82 2.02
N ASN A 60 -4.22 24.95 3.29
CA ASN A 60 -4.78 24.18 4.40
C ASN A 60 -6.30 24.39 4.48
N LEU A 61 -7.04 23.30 4.72
CA LEU A 61 -8.46 23.38 5.06
C LEU A 61 -8.64 24.18 6.37
N LYS A 62 -9.12 25.42 6.26
CA LYS A 62 -9.40 26.28 7.43
C LYS A 62 -10.89 26.50 7.70
N ALA A 63 -11.77 26.10 6.77
CA ALA A 63 -13.20 26.15 7.01
C ALA A 63 -13.53 25.22 8.19
N PRO A 64 -14.20 25.73 9.25
CA PRO A 64 -14.65 24.86 10.33
C PRO A 64 -15.59 23.81 9.74
N LEU A 65 -15.37 22.55 10.10
CA LEU A 65 -16.33 21.50 9.76
C LEU A 65 -17.45 21.55 10.79
N GLU A 66 -18.62 21.96 10.34
CA GLU A 66 -19.81 22.14 11.18
C GLU A 66 -21.02 21.57 10.46
N HIS A 67 -21.56 20.46 11.00
CA HIS A 67 -22.76 19.81 10.45
C HIS A 67 -22.68 19.65 8.92
N ALA A 68 -21.57 19.07 8.46
CA ALA A 68 -21.23 18.99 7.05
C ALA A 68 -20.67 17.62 6.69
N THR A 69 -20.77 17.29 5.40
CA THR A 69 -20.26 16.05 4.83
C THR A 69 -18.96 16.30 4.08
N VAL A 70 -17.93 15.57 4.46
CA VAL A 70 -16.65 15.48 3.75
C VAL A 70 -16.73 14.32 2.78
N ARG A 71 -16.30 14.50 1.53
CA ARG A 71 -16.09 13.41 0.56
C ARG A 71 -14.60 13.37 0.19
N ALA A 72 -13.86 12.52 0.91
CA ALA A 72 -12.44 12.32 0.68
C ALA A 72 -12.22 11.36 -0.49
N MET A 73 -11.47 11.83 -1.49
CA MET A 73 -11.13 11.02 -2.65
C MET A 73 -9.77 10.33 -2.42
N LEU A 74 -9.70 9.04 -2.74
CA LEU A 74 -8.49 8.23 -2.58
C LEU A 74 -8.33 7.22 -3.71
N THR A 75 -7.10 6.86 -4.05
CA THR A 75 -6.77 5.94 -5.16
C THR A 75 -5.96 4.77 -4.61
N PRO A 76 -6.59 3.65 -4.22
CA PRO A 76 -5.86 2.55 -3.61
C PRO A 76 -4.97 1.81 -4.61
N SER A 77 -3.79 1.45 -4.16
CA SER A 77 -2.78 0.76 -4.96
C SER A 77 -3.22 -0.63 -5.43
N ILE A 78 -4.12 -1.29 -4.71
CA ILE A 78 -4.64 -2.62 -5.00
C ILE A 78 -6.17 -2.64 -4.89
N GLY A 79 -6.81 -3.59 -5.58
CA GLY A 79 -8.25 -3.83 -5.50
C GLY A 79 -8.58 -4.96 -4.55
N GLY A 80 -9.87 -5.11 -4.26
CA GLY A 80 -10.39 -6.13 -3.36
C GLY A 80 -11.92 -6.14 -3.34
N SER A 81 -12.48 -7.00 -2.49
CA SER A 81 -13.95 -7.13 -2.29
C SER A 81 -14.39 -6.93 -0.84
N THR A 82 -13.44 -6.73 0.08
CA THR A 82 -13.71 -6.44 1.48
C THR A 82 -12.68 -5.43 1.97
N VAL A 83 -13.16 -4.30 2.46
CA VAL A 83 -12.32 -3.17 2.89
C VAL A 83 -12.62 -2.79 4.33
N ARG A 84 -11.76 -1.99 4.92
CA ARG A 84 -12.08 -1.19 6.12
C ARG A 84 -11.45 0.20 5.99
N VAL A 85 -12.16 1.20 6.49
CA VAL A 85 -11.78 2.61 6.43
C VAL A 85 -11.16 2.99 7.77
N ARG A 86 -10.10 3.80 7.73
CA ARG A 86 -9.50 4.43 8.91
C ARG A 86 -9.84 5.90 8.92
N LEU A 87 -10.55 6.34 9.95
CA LEU A 87 -10.83 7.76 10.22
C LEU A 87 -9.97 8.22 11.40
N SER A 88 -9.69 9.51 11.48
CA SER A 88 -8.76 10.07 12.47
C SER A 88 -9.24 11.37 13.05
N ASN A 89 -9.08 11.47 14.37
CA ASN A 89 -9.10 12.69 15.16
C ASN A 89 -7.78 12.88 15.93
N ARG A 90 -6.68 12.33 15.39
CA ARG A 90 -5.37 12.28 16.04
C ARG A 90 -4.86 13.65 16.50
N TYR A 91 -5.15 14.69 15.74
CA TYR A 91 -4.71 16.05 16.05
C TYR A 91 -5.87 17.01 16.29
N GLY A 92 -7.12 16.55 16.37
CA GLY A 92 -8.24 17.42 16.69
C GLY A 92 -8.30 17.75 18.17
N LEU A 93 -8.94 18.87 18.49
CA LEU A 93 -9.01 19.42 19.85
C LEU A 93 -10.31 19.05 20.59
N VAL A 94 -11.32 18.57 19.87
CA VAL A 94 -12.62 18.18 20.40
C VAL A 94 -12.99 16.79 19.88
N ALA A 95 -13.95 16.13 20.54
CA ALA A 95 -14.47 14.86 20.06
C ALA A 95 -15.17 15.04 18.70
N VAL A 96 -14.92 14.13 17.76
CA VAL A 96 -15.51 14.17 16.42
C VAL A 96 -16.55 13.05 16.28
N PRO A 97 -17.85 13.38 16.19
CA PRO A 97 -18.89 12.41 15.90
C PRO A 97 -18.95 12.14 14.40
N PHE A 98 -18.36 11.03 13.96
CA PHE A 98 -18.57 10.47 12.63
C PHE A 98 -19.95 9.82 12.61
N ALA A 99 -20.96 10.57 12.18
CA ALA A 99 -22.36 10.21 12.36
C ALA A 99 -22.88 9.27 11.26
N HIS A 100 -22.32 9.38 10.06
CA HIS A 100 -22.66 8.52 8.92
C HIS A 100 -21.48 8.51 7.94
N THR A 101 -21.00 7.32 7.59
CA THR A 101 -19.89 7.14 6.66
C THR A 101 -20.29 6.16 5.55
N THR A 102 -19.96 6.50 4.31
CA THR A 102 -20.19 5.63 3.14
C THR A 102 -18.93 5.51 2.29
N ILE A 103 -18.88 4.48 1.45
CA ILE A 103 -17.85 4.29 0.43
C ILE A 103 -18.47 4.02 -0.95
N ALA A 104 -17.92 4.65 -1.98
CA ALA A 104 -18.35 4.44 -3.37
C ALA A 104 -17.19 4.59 -4.37
N ARG A 105 -17.38 4.09 -5.59
CA ARG A 105 -16.46 4.37 -6.71
C ARG A 105 -16.80 5.73 -7.32
N GLN A 106 -15.78 6.53 -7.63
CA GLN A 106 -15.97 7.81 -8.30
C GLN A 106 -16.60 7.60 -9.69
N ALA A 107 -17.53 8.48 -10.08
CA ALA A 107 -17.96 8.63 -11.46
C ALA A 107 -17.20 9.78 -12.13
N ALA A 108 -17.40 11.00 -11.63
CA ALA A 108 -16.74 12.21 -12.10
C ALA A 108 -16.84 13.30 -11.02
N GLY A 109 -15.75 14.02 -10.77
CA GLY A 109 -15.70 15.03 -9.71
C GLY A 109 -16.16 14.48 -8.36
N ALA A 110 -17.10 15.16 -7.71
CA ALA A 110 -17.71 14.69 -6.47
C ALA A 110 -18.77 13.57 -6.68
N GLY A 111 -19.21 13.29 -7.91
CA GLY A 111 -20.25 12.30 -8.20
C GLY A 111 -19.72 10.85 -8.14
N VAL A 112 -20.59 9.92 -7.76
CA VAL A 112 -20.23 8.50 -7.59
C VAL A 112 -21.07 7.56 -8.47
N ALA A 113 -20.45 6.46 -8.91
CA ALA A 113 -20.98 5.61 -9.99
C ALA A 113 -22.19 4.74 -9.57
N ALA A 114 -22.29 4.41 -8.29
CA ALA A 114 -23.32 3.54 -7.73
C ALA A 114 -23.87 4.12 -6.43
N VAL A 115 -24.89 3.46 -5.87
CA VAL A 115 -25.35 3.73 -4.51
C VAL A 115 -24.16 3.51 -3.56
N PRO A 116 -23.81 4.49 -2.71
CA PRO A 116 -22.77 4.31 -1.71
C PRO A 116 -23.08 3.15 -0.78
N VAL A 117 -22.04 2.45 -0.34
CA VAL A 117 -22.13 1.35 0.61
C VAL A 117 -21.88 1.89 2.02
N GLU A 118 -22.74 1.51 2.95
CA GLU A 118 -22.64 1.90 4.37
C GLU A 118 -21.35 1.38 5.03
N VAL A 119 -20.73 2.24 5.83
CA VAL A 119 -19.57 1.93 6.66
C VAL A 119 -20.01 1.98 8.12
N THR A 120 -19.76 0.91 8.86
CA THR A 120 -20.19 0.76 10.26
C THR A 120 -18.99 0.61 11.20
N PHE A 121 -19.22 0.82 12.50
CA PHE A 121 -18.23 0.77 13.57
C PHE A 121 -18.81 -0.01 14.76
N GLY A 122 -18.32 -1.24 15.01
CA GLY A 122 -18.89 -2.10 16.03
C GLY A 122 -20.39 -2.41 15.81
N GLY A 123 -20.81 -2.52 14.55
CA GLY A 123 -22.19 -2.74 14.11
C GLY A 123 -23.08 -1.50 14.11
N ARG A 124 -22.54 -0.31 14.42
CA ARG A 124 -23.28 0.96 14.46
C ARG A 124 -22.95 1.83 13.26
N ALA A 125 -23.91 2.64 12.80
CA ALA A 125 -23.70 3.60 11.72
C ALA A 125 -22.78 4.77 12.10
N SER A 126 -22.63 5.04 13.41
CA SER A 126 -21.89 6.17 13.93
C SER A 126 -20.84 5.76 14.96
N VAL A 127 -19.76 6.54 15.05
CA VAL A 127 -18.75 6.45 16.10
C VAL A 127 -18.24 7.85 16.46
N THR A 128 -17.86 8.05 17.72
CA THR A 128 -17.21 9.29 18.16
C THR A 128 -15.74 9.01 18.45
N ALA A 129 -14.84 9.76 17.81
CA ALA A 129 -13.42 9.71 18.10
C ALA A 129 -13.03 10.85 19.07
N ALA A 130 -12.44 10.52 20.21
CA ALA A 130 -11.90 11.49 21.14
C ALA A 130 -10.68 12.24 20.53
N PRO A 131 -10.28 13.40 21.07
CA PRO A 131 -8.98 14.01 20.72
C PRO A 131 -7.84 13.00 20.84
N GLY A 132 -7.00 12.90 19.82
CA GLY A 132 -5.88 11.94 19.81
C GLY A 132 -6.23 10.55 19.28
N GLU A 133 -7.49 10.28 18.93
CA GLU A 133 -7.96 8.94 18.57
C GLU A 133 -8.02 8.70 17.06
N ASP A 134 -7.66 7.48 16.63
CA ASP A 134 -7.95 6.93 15.31
C ASP A 134 -9.02 5.84 15.45
N VAL A 135 -9.99 5.79 14.53
CA VAL A 135 -11.03 4.75 14.50
C VAL A 135 -10.95 3.95 13.21
N VAL A 136 -11.29 2.67 13.30
CA VAL A 136 -11.28 1.73 12.18
C VAL A 136 -12.67 1.15 12.02
N SER A 137 -13.20 1.14 10.80
CA SER A 137 -14.51 0.57 10.51
C SER A 137 -14.53 -0.95 10.66
N ASP A 138 -15.74 -1.49 10.77
CA ASP A 138 -16.01 -2.90 10.51
C ASP A 138 -15.66 -3.27 9.06
N PRO A 139 -15.51 -4.57 8.73
CA PRO A 139 -15.33 -5.01 7.35
C PRO A 139 -16.53 -4.66 6.48
N VAL A 140 -16.28 -3.97 5.36
CA VAL A 140 -17.29 -3.55 4.38
C VAL A 140 -17.16 -4.38 3.12
N ALA A 141 -18.22 -5.05 2.70
CA ALA A 141 -18.27 -5.77 1.43
C ALA A 141 -18.37 -4.77 0.27
N PHE A 142 -17.24 -4.49 -0.37
CA PHE A 142 -17.13 -3.46 -1.40
C PHE A 142 -16.07 -3.87 -2.43
N SER A 143 -16.49 -3.98 -3.70
CA SER A 143 -15.65 -4.45 -4.79
C SER A 143 -15.20 -3.32 -5.70
N TYR A 144 -13.88 -3.24 -5.95
CA TYR A 144 -13.26 -2.25 -6.81
C TYR A 144 -11.92 -2.77 -7.36
N ALA A 145 -11.42 -2.16 -8.45
CA ALA A 145 -10.12 -2.49 -9.01
C ALA A 145 -9.01 -1.56 -8.48
N GLY A 146 -7.78 -2.08 -8.39
CA GLY A 146 -6.65 -1.27 -7.95
C GLY A 146 -6.35 -0.14 -8.94
N GLY A 147 -6.14 1.07 -8.42
CA GLY A 147 -6.00 2.28 -9.22
C GLY A 147 -7.32 2.99 -9.55
N GLU A 148 -8.48 2.44 -9.17
CA GLU A 148 -9.74 3.19 -9.22
C GLU A 148 -9.80 4.22 -8.10
N THR A 149 -10.31 5.41 -8.40
CA THR A 149 -10.60 6.43 -7.38
C THR A 149 -11.89 6.07 -6.64
N LEU A 150 -11.80 6.07 -5.32
CA LEU A 150 -12.90 5.86 -4.39
C LEU A 150 -13.25 7.16 -3.67
N ALA A 151 -14.51 7.29 -3.30
CA ALA A 151 -15.04 8.35 -2.47
C ALA A 151 -15.44 7.77 -1.12
N VAL A 152 -14.81 8.24 -0.04
CA VAL A 152 -15.27 8.00 1.33
C VAL A 152 -15.97 9.26 1.80
N SER A 153 -17.29 9.16 1.98
CA SER A 153 -18.09 10.30 2.45
C SER A 153 -18.34 10.14 3.94
N THR A 154 -18.11 11.18 4.74
CA THR A 154 -18.30 11.17 6.19
C THR A 154 -19.03 12.43 6.62
N PHE A 155 -20.23 12.27 7.16
CA PHE A 155 -20.98 13.32 7.81
C PHE A 155 -20.50 13.49 9.25
N VAL A 156 -20.13 14.72 9.61
CA VAL A 156 -19.74 15.10 10.97
C VAL A 156 -20.87 15.91 11.60
N ALA A 157 -21.53 15.34 12.60
CA ALA A 157 -22.72 15.90 13.24
C ALA A 157 -22.39 16.86 14.40
N ALA A 158 -21.35 17.66 14.25
CA ALA A 158 -20.97 18.69 15.21
C ALA A 158 -20.12 19.78 14.55
N ALA A 159 -20.00 20.92 15.22
CA ALA A 159 -18.96 21.91 14.98
C ALA A 159 -17.64 21.44 15.60
N ILE A 160 -16.69 20.96 14.79
CA ILE A 160 -15.41 20.42 15.27
C ILE A 160 -14.21 21.34 15.00
N GLY A 161 -14.46 22.51 14.38
CA GLY A 161 -13.39 23.41 13.96
C GLY A 161 -12.55 22.80 12.84
N LYS A 162 -11.22 22.96 12.92
CA LYS A 162 -10.28 22.47 11.90
C LYS A 162 -10.09 20.96 12.06
N PRO A 163 -10.45 20.14 11.06
CA PRO A 163 -10.31 18.70 11.17
C PRO A 163 -8.84 18.27 11.07
N THR A 164 -8.55 17.12 11.69
CA THR A 164 -7.35 16.34 11.38
C THR A 164 -7.31 16.07 9.87
N HIS A 165 -6.20 16.35 9.21
CA HIS A 165 -6.06 16.17 7.77
C HIS A 165 -4.61 15.96 7.34
N HIS A 166 -4.45 15.36 6.16
CA HIS A 166 -3.20 15.35 5.40
C HIS A 166 -3.17 16.55 4.45
N ALA A 167 -2.11 17.37 4.53
CA ALA A 167 -2.08 18.72 3.96
C ALA A 167 -1.96 18.77 2.43
N SER A 168 -1.01 18.03 1.82
CA SER A 168 -0.78 18.03 0.36
C SER A 168 -1.14 16.68 -0.26
N ALA A 169 -2.42 16.48 -0.56
CA ALA A 169 -2.88 15.20 -1.09
C ALA A 169 -2.67 15.01 -2.59
N ARG A 170 -2.46 16.12 -3.32
CA ARG A 170 -2.52 16.22 -4.80
C ARG A 170 -3.73 15.52 -5.42
N GLN A 171 -4.82 15.51 -4.67
CA GLN A 171 -6.07 14.88 -5.04
C GLN A 171 -7.21 15.72 -4.49
N THR A 172 -8.19 15.98 -5.34
CA THR A 172 -9.33 16.82 -5.01
C THR A 172 -10.29 16.07 -4.11
N SER A 173 -10.51 16.57 -2.90
CA SER A 173 -11.57 16.15 -1.99
C SER A 173 -12.63 17.25 -1.90
N TYR A 174 -13.86 16.88 -1.53
CA TYR A 174 -15.00 17.77 -1.58
C TYR A 174 -15.72 17.92 -0.24
N PHE A 175 -16.46 19.01 -0.07
CA PHE A 175 -17.28 19.27 1.11
C PHE A 175 -18.60 19.89 0.73
N THR A 176 -19.61 19.60 1.55
CA THR A 176 -20.80 20.43 1.61
C THR A 176 -20.50 21.72 2.38
N PRO A 177 -21.28 22.80 2.17
CA PRO A 177 -21.26 23.96 3.05
C PRO A 177 -21.55 23.59 4.52
N ALA A 178 -21.14 24.45 5.44
CA ALA A 178 -21.47 24.33 6.86
C ALA A 178 -23.01 24.32 7.04
N GLY A 179 -23.51 23.43 7.91
CA GLY A 179 -24.94 23.28 8.17
C GLY A 179 -25.75 22.59 7.07
N ALA A 180 -25.12 22.13 5.98
CA ALA A 180 -25.83 21.41 4.91
C ALA A 180 -26.37 20.05 5.36
N GLY A 181 -25.80 19.48 6.44
CA GLY A 181 -26.24 18.20 6.98
C GLY A 181 -25.60 17.00 6.28
N ASP A 182 -26.34 15.90 6.32
CA ASP A 182 -25.87 14.59 5.87
C ASP A 182 -26.13 14.39 4.37
N HIS A 183 -25.04 14.32 3.61
CA HIS A 183 -25.01 14.04 2.19
C HIS A 183 -24.12 12.82 1.88
N ALA A 184 -23.83 11.97 2.87
CA ALA A 184 -22.89 10.87 2.67
C ALA A 184 -23.42 9.84 1.66
N ALA A 185 -24.74 9.66 1.58
CA ALA A 185 -25.39 8.76 0.62
C ALA A 185 -25.64 9.38 -0.77
N ASP A 186 -25.36 10.67 -0.96
CA ASP A 186 -25.68 11.36 -2.20
C ASP A 186 -24.83 10.86 -3.36
N ARG A 187 -25.51 10.37 -4.40
CA ARG A 187 -24.83 9.93 -5.63
C ARG A 187 -24.32 11.09 -6.48
N ALA A 188 -25.13 12.13 -6.57
CA ALA A 188 -24.77 13.35 -7.29
C ALA A 188 -23.76 14.18 -6.48
N GLY A 189 -22.92 14.93 -7.18
CA GLY A 189 -21.96 15.83 -6.56
C GLY A 189 -22.52 17.22 -6.19
N GLY A 190 -23.80 17.50 -6.49
CA GLY A 190 -24.35 18.86 -6.44
C GLY A 190 -24.37 19.53 -5.06
N ALA A 191 -24.41 18.75 -3.97
CA ALA A 191 -24.32 19.29 -2.61
C ALA A 191 -22.88 19.68 -2.21
N PHE A 192 -21.88 19.16 -2.93
CA PHE A 192 -20.47 19.32 -2.62
C PHE A 192 -19.89 20.57 -3.31
N LEU A 193 -20.24 21.73 -2.80
CA LEU A 193 -19.92 23.03 -3.39
C LEU A 193 -18.48 23.51 -3.10
N LEU A 194 -17.78 22.87 -2.18
CA LEU A 194 -16.42 23.23 -1.77
C LEU A 194 -15.45 22.09 -2.11
N HIS A 195 -14.20 22.42 -2.37
CA HIS A 195 -13.16 21.43 -2.66
C HIS A 195 -11.78 21.87 -2.17
N THR A 196 -10.90 20.90 -1.95
CA THR A 196 -9.52 21.08 -1.47
C THR A 196 -8.59 20.06 -2.10
N SER A 197 -7.30 20.35 -2.14
CA SER A 197 -6.24 19.39 -2.47
C SER A 197 -5.63 18.71 -1.24
N SER A 198 -6.27 18.83 -0.06
CA SER A 198 -5.99 18.08 1.17
C SER A 198 -6.89 16.83 1.33
N ARG A 199 -6.58 15.98 2.32
CA ARG A 199 -7.43 14.83 2.71
C ARG A 199 -7.76 14.89 4.21
N PRO A 200 -8.94 15.41 4.57
CA PRO A 200 -9.37 15.44 5.96
C PRO A 200 -10.02 14.13 6.40
N LEU A 201 -9.87 13.83 7.69
CA LEU A 201 -10.49 12.73 8.43
C LEU A 201 -10.07 11.32 8.01
N VAL A 202 -9.92 11.02 6.72
CA VAL A 202 -9.60 9.68 6.22
C VAL A 202 -8.09 9.49 6.10
N THR A 203 -7.54 8.53 6.84
CA THR A 203 -6.09 8.30 6.92
C THR A 203 -5.62 6.97 6.34
N GLY A 204 -6.55 6.06 6.05
CA GLY A 204 -6.21 4.79 5.43
C GLY A 204 -7.40 4.00 4.90
N LEU A 205 -7.10 3.13 3.94
CA LEU A 205 -8.00 2.09 3.46
C LEU A 205 -7.23 0.77 3.42
N ASP A 206 -7.68 -0.20 4.21
CA ASP A 206 -7.12 -1.54 4.17
C ASP A 206 -8.02 -2.47 3.36
N VAL A 207 -7.41 -3.39 2.63
CA VAL A 207 -8.09 -4.46 1.88
C VAL A 207 -7.84 -5.79 2.56
N ARG A 208 -8.89 -6.60 2.68
CA ARG A 208 -8.77 -7.99 3.13
C ARG A 208 -8.25 -8.83 1.97
N VAL A 209 -7.17 -9.56 2.22
CA VAL A 209 -6.58 -10.52 1.27
C VAL A 209 -6.56 -11.90 1.93
N ASP A 210 -6.69 -12.95 1.12
CA ASP A 210 -6.67 -14.36 1.55
C ASP A 210 -5.45 -15.13 0.98
N ARG A 211 -4.47 -14.39 0.49
CA ARG A 211 -3.26 -14.89 -0.16
C ARG A 211 -2.03 -14.16 0.36
N PRO A 212 -0.81 -14.71 0.15
CA PRO A 212 0.44 -14.02 0.43
C PRO A 212 0.44 -12.66 -0.27
N PHE A 213 0.45 -11.58 0.52
CA PHE A 213 0.40 -10.20 0.05
C PHE A 213 0.99 -9.28 1.11
N GLY A 214 1.72 -8.24 0.72
CA GLY A 214 2.28 -7.27 1.66
C GLY A 214 2.02 -5.82 1.23
N ALA A 215 2.56 -4.88 1.99
CA ALA A 215 2.57 -3.46 1.65
C ALA A 215 3.99 -2.90 1.69
N VAL A 216 4.29 -2.07 0.70
CA VAL A 216 5.44 -1.16 0.69
C VAL A 216 4.97 0.17 1.26
N VAL A 217 5.65 0.66 2.28
CA VAL A 217 5.43 2.02 2.80
C VAL A 217 6.48 2.95 2.19
N ALA A 218 6.04 4.01 1.52
CA ALA A 218 6.89 5.09 1.05
C ALA A 218 6.94 6.17 2.14
N LEU A 219 7.99 6.17 2.95
CA LEU A 219 8.23 7.15 4.01
C LEU A 219 9.08 8.29 3.46
N GLY A 220 8.67 9.54 3.72
CA GLY A 220 9.48 10.67 3.30
C GLY A 220 8.87 12.03 3.52
N ASP A 221 9.44 13.00 2.81
CA ASP A 221 9.06 14.40 2.81
C ASP A 221 8.19 14.79 1.60
N SER A 222 8.26 16.05 1.15
CA SER A 222 7.51 16.61 0.01
C SER A 222 7.79 15.91 -1.31
N ILE A 223 8.99 15.34 -1.50
CA ILE A 223 9.30 14.55 -2.70
C ILE A 223 8.50 13.24 -2.69
N THR A 224 8.31 12.64 -1.52
CA THR A 224 7.53 11.40 -1.38
C THR A 224 6.03 11.64 -1.33
N ASP A 225 5.61 12.70 -0.63
CA ASP A 225 4.24 13.22 -0.66
C ASP A 225 3.81 13.54 -2.09
N GLY A 226 4.78 14.01 -2.88
CA GLY A 226 4.72 14.22 -4.32
C GLY A 226 4.37 15.66 -4.69
N PHE A 227 4.61 16.58 -3.77
CA PHE A 227 4.40 18.02 -3.90
C PHE A 227 5.00 18.57 -5.19
N ARG A 228 4.34 19.54 -5.82
CA ARG A 228 4.90 20.25 -6.97
C ARG A 228 4.88 21.76 -6.75
N GLY A 229 6.02 22.34 -6.43
CA GLY A 229 6.13 23.79 -6.24
C GLY A 229 5.85 24.57 -7.53
N LEU A 230 5.41 25.82 -7.38
CA LEU A 230 5.40 26.77 -8.49
C LEU A 230 6.84 27.15 -8.89
N PRO A 231 7.14 27.27 -10.20
CA PRO A 231 8.46 27.69 -10.67
C PRO A 231 8.94 28.97 -9.99
N GLY A 232 10.19 28.99 -9.52
CA GLY A 232 10.83 30.14 -8.87
C GLY A 232 10.38 30.48 -7.43
N LEU A 233 9.17 30.10 -7.02
CA LEU A 233 8.65 30.36 -5.67
C LEU A 233 8.70 29.14 -4.76
N GLY A 234 8.57 27.93 -5.32
CA GLY A 234 8.47 26.66 -4.58
C GLY A 234 7.20 26.51 -3.75
N PHE A 235 6.40 27.57 -3.60
CA PHE A 235 5.15 27.62 -2.85
C PHE A 235 4.26 28.78 -3.36
N PRO A 236 2.91 28.64 -3.42
CA PRO A 236 2.13 27.43 -3.18
C PRO A 236 2.39 26.32 -4.22
N GLU A 237 1.71 25.20 -4.05
CA GLU A 237 1.75 24.09 -5.01
C GLU A 237 1.17 24.51 -6.38
N THR A 238 1.59 23.89 -7.47
CA THR A 238 0.90 24.01 -8.76
C THR A 238 -0.35 23.13 -8.82
N THR A 239 -1.44 23.69 -9.36
CA THR A 239 -2.68 22.97 -9.69
C THR A 239 -2.52 22.03 -10.89
N VAL A 240 -1.45 22.17 -11.67
CA VAL A 240 -1.18 21.29 -12.82
C VAL A 240 -0.97 19.86 -12.33
N GLY A 241 -1.70 18.92 -12.92
CA GLY A 241 -1.59 17.49 -12.59
C GLY A 241 -2.10 17.13 -11.19
N ILE A 242 -2.97 17.95 -10.59
CA ILE A 242 -3.85 17.48 -9.51
C ILE A 242 -4.73 16.35 -10.09
N ASP A 243 -5.04 15.35 -9.26
CA ASP A 243 -5.81 14.14 -9.63
C ASP A 243 -5.13 13.23 -10.67
N ALA A 244 -3.94 13.57 -11.18
CA ALA A 244 -3.22 12.73 -12.12
C ALA A 244 -2.68 11.43 -11.48
N ASN A 245 -2.62 11.36 -10.14
CA ASN A 245 -1.98 10.26 -9.40
C ASN A 245 -0.58 9.94 -9.97
N GLY A 246 0.21 10.98 -10.23
CA GLY A 246 1.52 10.88 -10.88
C GLY A 246 2.70 10.98 -9.91
N ARG A 247 2.49 10.79 -8.61
CA ARG A 247 3.55 10.82 -7.60
C ARG A 247 4.38 9.55 -7.73
N TRP A 248 5.65 9.57 -7.31
CA TRP A 248 6.50 8.38 -7.49
C TRP A 248 5.96 7.11 -6.83
N PRO A 249 5.27 7.16 -5.66
CA PRO A 249 4.64 5.97 -5.08
C PRO A 249 3.45 5.46 -5.90
N ASP A 250 2.70 6.33 -6.59
CA ASP A 250 1.61 5.94 -7.47
C ASP A 250 2.14 5.20 -8.71
N VAL A 251 3.24 5.71 -9.28
CA VAL A 251 3.94 5.08 -10.41
C VAL A 251 4.46 3.71 -10.01
N LEU A 252 5.07 3.58 -8.82
CA LEU A 252 5.48 2.29 -8.27
C LEU A 252 4.28 1.34 -8.11
N ALA A 253 3.16 1.81 -7.56
CA ALA A 253 1.95 1.02 -7.41
C ALA A 253 1.45 0.49 -8.77
N GLY A 254 1.45 1.34 -9.80
CA GLY A 254 1.10 0.95 -11.17
C GLY A 254 2.02 -0.15 -11.72
N ARG A 255 3.33 -0.01 -11.53
CA ARG A 255 4.33 -1.02 -11.95
C ARG A 255 4.13 -2.35 -11.23
N LEU A 256 3.89 -2.33 -9.92
CA LEU A 256 3.63 -3.53 -9.11
C LEU A 256 2.37 -4.26 -9.57
N ARG A 257 1.28 -3.51 -9.83
CA ARG A 257 0.05 -4.09 -10.41
C ARG A 257 0.29 -4.72 -11.77
N ALA A 258 0.98 -4.01 -12.67
CA ALA A 258 1.28 -4.50 -14.02
C ALA A 258 2.16 -5.76 -14.01
N ALA A 259 3.09 -5.85 -13.06
CA ALA A 259 3.93 -7.03 -12.85
C ALA A 259 3.22 -8.18 -12.12
N GLY A 260 2.02 -7.96 -11.56
CA GLY A 260 1.33 -8.94 -10.72
C GLY A 260 2.02 -9.22 -9.39
N THR A 261 2.93 -8.34 -8.96
CA THR A 261 3.66 -8.47 -7.69
C THR A 261 2.68 -8.29 -6.53
N PRO A 262 2.66 -9.19 -5.53
CA PRO A 262 1.68 -9.16 -4.45
C PRO A 262 2.06 -8.13 -3.36
N LEU A 263 2.24 -6.87 -3.77
CA LEU A 263 2.58 -5.75 -2.91
C LEU A 263 1.67 -4.55 -3.22
N ALA A 264 1.10 -3.99 -2.15
CA ALA A 264 0.44 -2.70 -2.16
C ALA A 264 1.48 -1.60 -1.92
N VAL A 265 1.10 -0.35 -2.18
CA VAL A 265 1.91 0.83 -1.84
C VAL A 265 1.05 1.77 -1.00
N ALA A 266 1.57 2.15 0.16
CA ALA A 266 1.03 3.18 1.02
C ALA A 266 1.99 4.38 1.04
N ASN A 267 1.54 5.54 0.58
CA ASN A 267 2.32 6.77 0.65
C ASN A 267 2.12 7.42 2.02
N VAL A 268 3.20 7.54 2.79
CA VAL A 268 3.21 8.22 4.09
C VAL A 268 4.19 9.40 4.11
N GLY A 269 4.44 9.97 2.92
CA GLY A 269 5.13 11.24 2.76
C GLY A 269 4.37 12.38 3.44
N ILE A 270 5.12 13.33 4.00
CA ILE A 270 4.56 14.58 4.52
C ILE A 270 5.41 15.73 3.97
N SER A 271 4.80 16.65 3.25
CA SER A 271 5.52 17.81 2.72
C SER A 271 6.25 18.58 3.82
N GLY A 272 7.52 18.89 3.57
CA GLY A 272 8.38 19.59 4.54
C GLY A 272 8.84 18.76 5.75
N ASN A 273 8.52 17.46 5.82
CA ASN A 273 8.90 16.62 6.96
C ASN A 273 10.41 16.44 7.09
N ARG A 274 10.84 16.19 8.32
CA ARG A 274 12.25 16.05 8.71
C ARG A 274 12.46 14.73 9.45
N VAL A 275 13.67 14.21 9.35
CA VAL A 275 14.10 12.99 10.03
C VAL A 275 14.16 13.20 11.55
N LEU A 276 14.81 14.29 11.98
CA LEU A 276 15.31 14.41 13.35
C LEU A 276 14.38 15.15 14.31
N ARG A 277 13.53 16.05 13.80
CA ARG A 277 12.77 16.96 14.64
C ARG A 277 11.48 17.37 13.96
N ASP A 278 10.45 17.58 14.78
CA ASP A 278 9.17 18.10 14.34
C ASP A 278 9.39 19.42 13.62
N SER A 279 8.56 19.68 12.63
CA SER A 279 8.58 20.96 11.96
C SER A 279 8.28 22.10 12.93
N GLY A 280 9.21 23.06 13.00
CA GLY A 280 9.23 24.08 14.04
C GLY A 280 8.92 25.46 13.48
N GLY A 281 7.64 25.78 13.31
CA GLY A 281 7.17 27.13 12.96
C GLY A 281 7.66 27.68 11.61
N GLY A 282 7.13 28.84 11.21
CA GLY A 282 7.38 29.46 9.89
C GLY A 282 6.13 29.52 9.01
N ILE A 283 6.30 29.63 7.68
CA ILE A 283 5.20 29.88 6.74
C ILE A 283 4.10 28.81 6.77
N ALA A 284 4.43 27.57 7.14
CA ALA A 284 3.48 26.46 7.19
C ALA A 284 3.10 26.03 8.62
N GLY A 285 3.59 26.72 9.66
CA GLY A 285 3.32 26.36 11.05
C GLY A 285 3.71 24.90 11.34
N LYS A 286 2.75 24.13 11.86
CA LYS A 286 2.91 22.69 12.16
C LYS A 286 2.48 21.79 11.00
N SER A 287 2.24 22.35 9.82
CA SER A 287 1.65 21.57 8.71
C SER A 287 2.59 20.52 8.12
N PHE A 288 3.89 20.60 8.42
CA PHE A 288 4.89 19.62 7.99
C PHE A 288 5.08 18.47 9.00
N GLY A 289 4.28 18.44 10.08
CA GLY A 289 4.13 17.30 10.99
C GLY A 289 5.30 17.03 11.93
N GLU A 290 5.12 15.95 12.71
CA GLU A 290 6.11 15.36 13.62
C GLU A 290 7.27 14.72 12.84
N ALA A 291 8.46 14.66 13.44
CA ALA A 291 9.64 14.05 12.83
C ALA A 291 9.36 12.61 12.37
N ALA A 292 10.03 12.18 11.30
CA ALA A 292 9.96 10.80 10.81
C ALA A 292 10.21 9.78 11.94
N LEU A 293 11.23 10.01 12.78
CA LEU A 293 11.54 9.17 13.93
C LEU A 293 10.43 9.12 14.98
N THR A 294 9.71 10.23 15.19
CA THR A 294 8.57 10.31 16.12
C THR A 294 7.39 9.50 15.59
N ARG A 295 7.08 9.64 14.30
CA ARG A 295 5.88 9.06 13.69
C ARG A 295 6.03 7.63 13.16
N LEU A 296 7.21 7.00 13.26
CA LEU A 296 7.45 5.64 12.77
C LEU A 296 6.38 4.64 13.25
N ASP A 297 6.03 4.65 14.54
CA ASP A 297 5.06 3.69 15.07
C ASP A 297 3.65 3.91 14.49
N ALA A 298 3.23 5.18 14.42
CA ALA A 298 1.89 5.56 13.99
C ALA A 298 1.68 5.39 12.48
N ASP A 299 2.68 5.75 11.69
CA ASP A 299 2.55 5.91 10.25
C ASP A 299 3.20 4.77 9.45
N VAL A 300 4.17 4.05 10.01
CA VAL A 300 4.87 2.96 9.34
C VAL A 300 4.54 1.61 9.99
N LEU A 301 4.87 1.41 11.26
CA LEU A 301 4.80 0.09 11.89
C LEU A 301 3.36 -0.42 12.07
N ARG A 302 2.38 0.49 12.15
CA ARG A 302 0.96 0.16 12.24
C ARG A 302 0.28 -0.06 10.89
N GLN A 303 0.97 0.12 9.76
CA GLN A 303 0.37 -0.13 8.46
C GLN A 303 0.11 -1.62 8.27
N ALA A 304 -1.12 -1.96 7.88
CA ALA A 304 -1.52 -3.35 7.75
C ALA A 304 -0.70 -4.06 6.67
N GLY A 305 -0.10 -5.20 7.01
CA GLY A 305 0.67 -6.01 6.07
C GLY A 305 1.99 -5.38 5.59
N VAL A 306 2.48 -4.32 6.24
CA VAL A 306 3.78 -3.71 5.87
C VAL A 306 4.90 -4.74 5.92
N SER A 307 5.67 -4.80 4.83
CA SER A 307 6.82 -5.69 4.67
C SER A 307 8.11 -4.95 4.35
N THR A 308 7.98 -3.84 3.63
CA THR A 308 9.11 -3.07 3.12
C THR A 308 8.85 -1.58 3.31
N VAL A 309 9.88 -0.83 3.67
CA VAL A 309 9.88 0.62 3.71
C VAL A 309 10.88 1.14 2.68
N ILE A 310 10.44 2.06 1.83
CA ILE A 310 11.34 2.92 1.05
C ILE A 310 11.37 4.26 1.78
N TRP A 311 12.56 4.68 2.24
CA TRP A 311 12.73 5.92 3.00
C TRP A 311 13.53 6.94 2.18
N LEU A 312 12.84 7.96 1.66
CA LEU A 312 13.43 9.12 0.97
C LEU A 312 13.06 10.38 1.74
N GLU A 313 13.99 10.87 2.55
CA GLU A 313 13.81 12.04 3.41
C GLU A 313 15.17 12.65 3.74
N GLY A 314 15.21 13.84 4.34
CA GLY A 314 16.42 14.45 4.92
C GLY A 314 16.86 15.75 4.25
N VAL A 315 16.32 16.08 3.08
CA VAL A 315 16.62 17.35 2.40
C VAL A 315 16.13 18.55 3.23
N ASN A 316 15.04 18.39 3.97
CA ASN A 316 14.51 19.40 4.88
C ASN A 316 15.33 19.55 6.17
N ASP A 317 15.98 18.50 6.66
CA ASP A 317 16.89 18.61 7.79
C ASP A 317 18.10 19.48 7.42
N ILE A 318 18.53 19.42 6.17
CA ILE A 318 19.60 20.28 5.63
C ILE A 318 19.09 21.72 5.44
N GLY A 319 17.97 21.87 4.72
CA GLY A 319 17.56 23.18 4.20
C GLY A 319 16.65 24.01 5.09
N GLN A 320 15.82 23.41 5.94
CA GLN A 320 15.03 24.18 6.90
C GLN A 320 15.88 24.65 8.06
N LYS A 321 15.47 25.76 8.71
CA LYS A 321 16.18 26.29 9.88
C LYS A 321 15.50 25.87 11.20
N PRO A 322 16.29 25.56 12.25
CA PRO A 322 17.73 25.35 12.19
C PRO A 322 18.04 24.12 11.32
N GLY A 323 19.14 24.17 10.55
CA GLY A 323 19.61 23.02 9.76
C GLY A 323 20.28 21.98 10.65
N ALA A 324 20.55 20.79 10.13
CA ALA A 324 21.27 19.71 10.80
C ALA A 324 22.53 19.33 10.00
N PRO A 325 23.65 19.01 10.67
CA PRO A 325 24.80 18.44 10.00
C PRO A 325 24.49 17.03 9.49
N ALA A 326 25.18 16.60 8.44
CA ALA A 326 25.01 15.27 7.85
C ALA A 326 25.21 14.12 8.86
N SER A 327 26.11 14.30 9.85
CA SER A 327 26.34 13.33 10.92
C SER A 327 25.09 12.99 11.72
N ASP A 328 24.28 14.00 12.02
CA ASP A 328 23.09 13.85 12.86
C ASP A 328 21.98 13.18 12.06
N ILE A 329 21.82 13.57 10.79
CA ILE A 329 20.88 12.94 9.86
C ILE A 329 21.22 11.45 9.71
N ILE A 330 22.50 11.12 9.52
CA ILE A 330 22.98 9.73 9.45
C ILE A 330 22.71 8.97 10.75
N ALA A 331 22.92 9.59 11.91
CA ALA A 331 22.60 8.98 13.20
C ALA A 331 21.09 8.69 13.33
N GLY A 332 20.25 9.63 12.90
CA GLY A 332 18.79 9.47 12.82
C GLY A 332 18.39 8.31 11.90
N TYR A 333 18.98 8.18 10.70
CA TYR A 333 18.74 7.03 9.84
C TYR A 333 19.10 5.72 10.50
N ARG A 334 20.26 5.63 11.15
CA ARG A 334 20.66 4.41 11.88
C ARG A 334 19.63 4.02 12.93
N GLN A 335 19.11 4.99 13.69
CA GLN A 335 18.07 4.75 14.69
C GLN A 335 16.76 4.24 14.04
N GLY A 336 16.29 4.92 12.99
CA GLY A 336 15.05 4.54 12.30
C GLY A 336 15.15 3.16 11.62
N ILE A 337 16.26 2.90 10.92
CA ILE A 337 16.56 1.60 10.30
C ILE A 337 16.56 0.51 11.36
N ALA A 338 17.25 0.71 12.49
CA ALA A 338 17.29 -0.28 13.56
C ALA A 338 15.89 -0.60 14.11
N ARG A 339 15.05 0.42 14.33
CA ARG A 339 13.66 0.24 14.81
C ARG A 339 12.80 -0.52 13.79
N MET A 340 12.86 -0.15 12.51
CA MET A 340 12.08 -0.82 11.46
C MET A 340 12.54 -2.27 11.25
N ARG A 341 13.85 -2.54 11.27
CA ARG A 341 14.39 -3.90 11.19
C ARG A 341 14.04 -4.74 12.41
N ALA A 342 14.03 -4.15 13.62
CA ALA A 342 13.58 -4.83 14.83
C ALA A 342 12.10 -5.23 14.76
N ALA A 343 11.28 -4.49 14.00
CA ALA A 343 9.91 -4.85 13.67
C ALA A 343 9.79 -5.85 12.49
N GLY A 344 10.91 -6.36 11.97
CA GLY A 344 10.95 -7.33 10.88
C GLY A 344 10.76 -6.72 9.48
N LEU A 345 10.87 -5.40 9.35
CA LEU A 345 10.70 -4.72 8.06
C LEU A 345 12.00 -4.66 7.29
N ARG A 346 11.89 -4.84 5.97
CA ARG A 346 12.97 -4.54 5.03
C ARG A 346 13.03 -3.02 4.81
N VAL A 347 14.22 -2.42 4.88
CA VAL A 347 14.40 -0.98 4.67
C VAL A 347 15.28 -0.71 3.47
N LEU A 348 14.78 0.08 2.52
CA LEU A 348 15.52 0.60 1.38
C LEU A 348 15.64 2.12 1.49
N MET A 349 16.87 2.64 1.51
CA MET A 349 17.11 4.09 1.57
C MET A 349 17.08 4.70 0.16
N GLY A 350 16.39 5.81 -0.01
CA GLY A 350 16.45 6.63 -1.22
C GLY A 350 17.56 7.67 -1.11
N THR A 351 18.44 7.81 -2.10
CA THR A 351 19.42 8.91 -2.12
C THR A 351 18.70 10.26 -2.24
N LEU A 352 19.20 11.28 -1.52
CA LEU A 352 18.75 12.66 -1.61
C LEU A 352 18.99 13.20 -3.03
N THR A 353 17.95 13.70 -3.67
CA THR A 353 18.02 14.19 -5.05
C THR A 353 18.82 15.50 -5.16
N PRO A 354 19.26 15.90 -6.37
CA PRO A 354 20.02 17.14 -6.54
C PRO A 354 19.19 18.38 -6.19
N THR A 355 19.86 19.42 -5.68
CA THR A 355 19.20 20.65 -5.19
C THR A 355 19.87 21.94 -5.68
N ALA A 356 20.90 21.87 -6.54
CA ALA A 356 21.55 23.07 -7.03
C ALA A 356 20.57 23.92 -7.86
N GLY A 357 20.51 25.22 -7.55
CA GLY A 357 19.54 26.15 -8.12
C GLY A 357 18.29 26.35 -7.26
N ALA A 358 18.02 25.50 -6.26
CA ALA A 358 16.92 25.72 -5.33
C ALA A 358 17.15 26.96 -4.45
N GLN A 359 16.24 27.22 -3.52
CA GLN A 359 16.46 28.25 -2.50
C GLN A 359 17.80 28.02 -1.78
N ALA A 360 18.53 29.10 -1.49
CA ALA A 360 19.92 29.06 -1.02
C ALA A 360 20.14 28.11 0.17
N SER A 361 19.18 28.04 1.09
CA SER A 361 19.28 27.17 2.26
C SER A 361 19.35 25.67 1.91
N TYR A 362 18.83 25.25 0.75
CA TYR A 362 18.89 23.89 0.22
C TYR A 362 20.04 23.66 -0.78
N SER A 363 20.64 24.73 -1.31
CA SER A 363 21.50 24.65 -2.49
C SER A 363 22.91 25.20 -2.31
N ASP A 364 23.21 25.90 -1.22
CA ASP A 364 24.55 26.44 -0.96
C ASP A 364 25.62 25.34 -0.82
N ALA A 365 26.91 25.74 -0.81
CA ALA A 365 28.02 24.80 -0.73
C ALA A 365 27.97 23.90 0.52
N THR A 366 27.46 24.40 1.65
CA THR A 366 27.34 23.63 2.88
C THR A 366 26.23 22.59 2.75
N ALA A 367 25.08 22.99 2.17
CA ALA A 367 23.96 22.10 1.91
C ALA A 367 24.34 21.00 0.90
N GLN A 368 25.05 21.33 -0.18
CA GLN A 368 25.54 20.33 -1.14
C GLN A 368 26.51 19.35 -0.51
N ALA A 369 27.49 19.84 0.27
CA ALA A 369 28.45 18.97 0.96
C ALA A 369 27.74 18.01 1.95
N ALA A 370 26.74 18.51 2.69
CA ALA A 370 25.94 17.67 3.58
C ALA A 370 25.14 16.61 2.81
N ARG A 371 24.48 16.99 1.71
CA ARG A 371 23.73 16.10 0.82
C ARG A 371 24.61 14.98 0.26
N GLU A 372 25.79 15.33 -0.25
CA GLU A 372 26.77 14.37 -0.80
C GLU A 372 27.31 13.42 0.27
N THR A 373 27.57 13.93 1.48
CA THR A 373 27.99 13.12 2.63
C THR A 373 26.91 12.09 2.98
N VAL A 374 25.65 12.52 3.08
CA VAL A 374 24.51 11.64 3.33
C VAL A 374 24.36 10.60 2.22
N ASN A 375 24.43 11.02 0.95
CA ASN A 375 24.29 10.11 -0.19
C ASN A 375 25.41 9.08 -0.29
N THR A 376 26.65 9.49 0.02
CA THR A 376 27.79 8.57 0.09
C THR A 376 27.53 7.49 1.14
N TRP A 377 27.03 7.88 2.31
CA TRP A 377 26.64 6.93 3.34
C TRP A 377 25.50 6.00 2.89
N ILE A 378 24.44 6.52 2.26
CA ILE A 378 23.33 5.72 1.72
C ILE A 378 23.82 4.67 0.70
N ARG A 379 24.71 5.05 -0.22
CA ARG A 379 25.24 4.15 -1.26
C ARG A 379 26.13 3.03 -0.72
N THR A 380 26.72 3.21 0.47
CA THR A 380 27.40 2.13 1.20
C THR A 380 26.43 1.21 1.96
N ALA A 381 25.14 1.32 1.68
CA ALA A 381 24.02 0.64 2.31
C ALA A 381 23.79 0.97 3.80
N GLY A 382 24.69 1.68 4.50
CA GLY A 382 24.42 2.38 5.77
C GLY A 382 23.82 1.56 6.94
N GLY A 383 23.70 0.23 6.83
CA GLY A 383 22.93 -0.62 7.76
C GLY A 383 21.48 -0.93 7.34
N ALA A 384 20.99 -0.37 6.23
CA ALA A 384 19.75 -0.75 5.57
C ALA A 384 19.91 -2.04 4.74
N ASP A 385 18.81 -2.56 4.19
CA ASP A 385 18.80 -3.77 3.35
C ASP A 385 19.11 -3.49 1.87
N GLY A 386 19.31 -2.21 1.54
CA GLY A 386 19.68 -1.72 0.23
C GLY A 386 19.38 -0.24 0.07
N TYR A 387 19.60 0.27 -1.14
CA TYR A 387 19.26 1.64 -1.50
C TYR A 387 18.66 1.71 -2.90
N ILE A 388 18.02 2.83 -3.20
CA ILE A 388 17.51 3.23 -4.50
C ILE A 388 18.17 4.57 -4.85
N ASP A 389 18.88 4.62 -5.97
CA ASP A 389 19.63 5.82 -6.35
C ASP A 389 18.75 6.84 -7.08
N PHE A 390 17.85 7.49 -6.32
CA PHE A 390 16.98 8.55 -6.83
C PHE A 390 17.76 9.76 -7.34
N ASP A 391 18.89 10.11 -6.72
CA ASP A 391 19.83 11.13 -7.23
C ASP A 391 20.28 10.81 -8.66
N ALA A 392 20.78 9.59 -8.90
CA ALA A 392 21.22 9.19 -10.23
C ALA A 392 20.06 9.12 -11.25
N ALA A 393 18.84 8.84 -10.80
CA ALA A 393 17.67 8.72 -11.68
C ALA A 393 17.23 10.06 -12.29
N VAL A 394 17.53 11.19 -11.63
CA VAL A 394 16.99 12.51 -12.00
C VAL A 394 18.04 13.60 -12.22
N ARG A 395 19.31 13.37 -11.89
CA ARG A 395 20.36 14.38 -12.06
C ARG A 395 20.67 14.68 -13.52
N ASP A 396 21.04 15.91 -13.80
CA ASP A 396 21.56 16.31 -15.11
C ASP A 396 22.92 15.63 -15.35
N PRO A 397 23.14 14.91 -16.46
CA PRO A 397 24.43 14.33 -16.77
C PRO A 397 25.53 15.38 -17.02
N ALA A 398 25.19 16.61 -17.42
CA ALA A 398 26.13 17.70 -17.64
C ALA A 398 26.44 18.48 -16.35
N ASP A 399 25.51 18.51 -15.39
CA ASP A 399 25.68 19.11 -14.06
C ASP A 399 25.00 18.25 -12.98
N PRO A 400 25.69 17.22 -12.43
CA PRO A 400 25.10 16.27 -11.49
C PRO A 400 24.56 16.88 -10.19
N ALA A 401 24.87 18.15 -9.89
CA ALA A 401 24.31 18.86 -8.74
C ALA A 401 22.88 19.38 -9.00
N ARG A 402 22.42 19.38 -10.25
CA ARG A 402 21.10 19.87 -10.69
C ARG A 402 20.16 18.73 -11.10
N ILE A 403 18.87 18.99 -10.98
CA ILE A 403 17.83 18.15 -11.59
C ILE A 403 17.90 18.34 -13.11
N ALA A 404 17.85 17.24 -13.87
CA ALA A 404 17.83 17.31 -15.33
C ALA A 404 16.61 18.13 -15.80
N PRO A 405 16.75 19.02 -16.81
CA PRO A 405 15.67 19.91 -17.24
C PRO A 405 14.34 19.22 -17.59
N ALA A 406 14.39 17.98 -18.08
CA ALA A 406 13.18 17.20 -18.40
C ALA A 406 12.37 16.77 -17.15
N TYR A 407 13.00 16.75 -15.98
CA TYR A 407 12.43 16.27 -14.73
C TYR A 407 12.15 17.40 -13.72
N ASP A 408 12.76 18.57 -13.92
CA ASP A 408 12.66 19.70 -13.01
C ASP A 408 11.24 20.29 -12.98
N GLY A 409 10.71 20.50 -11.78
CA GLY A 409 9.43 21.18 -11.54
C GLY A 409 9.51 22.70 -11.69
N GLY A 410 10.72 23.27 -11.73
CA GLY A 410 11.00 24.69 -11.89
C GLY A 410 11.36 25.43 -10.61
N ASP A 411 11.29 24.76 -9.45
CA ASP A 411 11.83 25.27 -8.18
C ASP A 411 13.19 24.62 -7.83
N HIS A 412 13.70 23.76 -8.71
CA HIS A 412 14.98 23.06 -8.60
C HIS A 412 15.10 22.15 -7.36
N LEU A 413 13.95 21.79 -6.76
CA LEU A 413 13.87 20.89 -5.61
C LEU A 413 12.84 19.77 -5.84
N HIS A 414 11.68 20.13 -6.39
CA HIS A 414 10.58 19.23 -6.69
C HIS A 414 10.49 18.91 -8.19
N PHE A 415 9.70 17.89 -8.52
CA PHE A 415 9.72 17.29 -9.84
C PHE A 415 8.48 17.63 -10.68
N SER A 416 8.67 17.62 -11.99
CA SER A 416 7.57 17.47 -12.95
C SER A 416 6.94 16.07 -12.83
N LEU A 417 5.81 15.83 -13.49
CA LEU A 417 5.23 14.47 -13.57
C LEU A 417 6.22 13.48 -14.22
N ALA A 418 7.04 13.94 -15.17
CA ALA A 418 8.07 13.11 -15.78
C ALA A 418 9.19 12.78 -14.78
N GLY A 419 9.59 13.73 -13.93
CA GLY A 419 10.56 13.48 -12.86
C GLY A 419 10.04 12.51 -11.80
N TYR A 420 8.78 12.66 -11.35
CA TYR A 420 8.17 11.68 -10.45
C TYR A 420 8.01 10.29 -11.08
N ALA A 421 7.73 10.21 -12.38
CA ALA A 421 7.76 8.96 -13.11
C ALA A 421 9.17 8.35 -13.16
N ALA A 422 10.22 9.15 -13.37
CA ALA A 422 11.60 8.68 -13.33
C ALA A 422 11.96 8.10 -11.96
N LEU A 423 11.61 8.77 -10.86
CA LEU A 423 11.76 8.23 -9.50
C LEU A 423 11.00 6.91 -9.33
N GLY A 424 9.72 6.88 -9.68
CA GLY A 424 8.91 5.66 -9.55
C GLY A 424 9.43 4.48 -10.38
N ASN A 425 10.03 4.76 -11.54
CA ASN A 425 10.66 3.78 -12.42
C ASN A 425 12.02 3.29 -11.91
N ALA A 426 12.75 4.11 -11.16
CA ALA A 426 14.05 3.76 -10.60
C ALA A 426 13.97 2.66 -9.53
N VAL A 427 12.79 2.46 -8.92
CA VAL A 427 12.59 1.43 -7.90
C VAL A 427 12.73 0.02 -8.51
N PRO A 428 13.68 -0.80 -8.08
CA PRO A 428 13.83 -2.17 -8.57
C PRO A 428 12.82 -3.10 -7.88
N LEU A 429 11.86 -3.65 -8.63
CA LEU A 429 10.75 -4.42 -8.05
C LEU A 429 11.19 -5.72 -7.35
N ASP A 430 12.29 -6.32 -7.80
CA ASP A 430 12.89 -7.53 -7.24
C ASP A 430 13.57 -7.31 -5.88
N ARG A 431 13.83 -6.05 -5.51
CA ARG A 431 14.36 -5.66 -4.19
C ARG A 431 13.25 -5.45 -3.16
N LEU A 432 11.99 -5.43 -3.58
CA LEU A 432 10.84 -5.25 -2.69
C LEU A 432 10.47 -6.62 -2.11
N GLY A 433 10.54 -6.74 -0.78
CA GLY A 433 10.25 -8.01 -0.10
C GLY A 433 8.77 -8.36 -0.20
N ALA A 434 8.43 -9.31 -1.06
CA ALA A 434 7.15 -10.00 -0.96
C ALA A 434 7.17 -10.89 0.31
N PRO A 435 6.04 -11.10 0.99
CA PRO A 435 6.00 -12.01 2.12
C PRO A 435 6.44 -13.41 1.68
N ASP A 436 7.49 -13.95 2.33
CA ASP A 436 7.94 -15.32 2.14
C ASP A 436 6.95 -16.29 2.76
N CYS A 437 5.84 -16.51 2.07
CA CYS A 437 4.89 -17.51 2.48
C CYS A 437 5.35 -18.90 2.04
N PRO A 438 5.32 -19.90 2.93
CA PRO A 438 5.46 -21.29 2.52
C PRO A 438 4.44 -21.56 1.41
N LYS A 439 4.90 -22.04 0.25
CA LYS A 439 4.00 -22.44 -0.84
C LYS A 439 2.95 -23.38 -0.20
N PRO A 440 1.64 -23.12 -0.36
CA PRO A 440 0.63 -24.01 0.19
C PRO A 440 0.95 -25.43 -0.30
N SER A 441 1.13 -26.34 0.67
CA SER A 441 1.46 -27.72 0.34
C SER A 441 0.46 -28.21 -0.70
N PRO A 442 0.91 -28.75 -1.85
CA PRO A 442 -0.01 -29.21 -2.87
C PRO A 442 -0.99 -30.18 -2.22
N ALA A 443 -2.29 -29.88 -2.31
CA ALA A 443 -3.33 -30.69 -1.69
C ALA A 443 -3.05 -32.18 -1.97
N PRO A 444 -2.99 -33.02 -0.91
CA PRO A 444 -2.35 -34.31 -1.01
C PRO A 444 -3.08 -35.17 -2.05
N ARG A 445 -2.32 -35.81 -2.95
CA ARG A 445 -2.88 -36.62 -4.03
C ARG A 445 -3.53 -37.89 -3.45
N LEU A 446 -4.66 -38.27 -4.02
CA LEU A 446 -5.30 -39.56 -3.74
C LEU A 446 -4.73 -40.64 -4.67
N ASN A 447 -4.08 -41.64 -4.09
CA ASN A 447 -3.63 -42.84 -4.76
C ASN A 447 -4.77 -43.87 -4.75
N VAL A 448 -5.25 -44.22 -5.94
CA VAL A 448 -6.40 -45.12 -6.13
C VAL A 448 -5.93 -46.41 -6.78
N SER A 449 -6.21 -47.55 -6.15
CA SER A 449 -6.00 -48.87 -6.74
C SER A 449 -7.31 -49.65 -6.83
N ALA A 450 -7.58 -50.15 -8.03
CA ALA A 450 -8.77 -50.93 -8.36
C ALA A 450 -8.46 -51.87 -9.54
N ALA A 451 -9.21 -52.97 -9.66
CA ALA A 451 -9.11 -53.84 -10.83
C ALA A 451 -9.39 -53.05 -12.12
N ARG A 452 -8.49 -53.11 -13.10
CA ARG A 452 -8.54 -52.26 -14.30
C ARG A 452 -9.46 -52.80 -15.41
N THR A 453 -10.05 -53.98 -15.24
CA THR A 453 -10.88 -54.61 -16.25
C THR A 453 -12.16 -55.19 -15.64
N LEU A 454 -13.29 -54.93 -16.29
CA LEU A 454 -14.61 -55.50 -16.01
C LEU A 454 -15.13 -56.23 -17.25
N VAL A 455 -16.03 -57.19 -17.07
CA VAL A 455 -16.61 -57.98 -18.17
C VAL A 455 -18.07 -57.63 -18.36
N VAL A 456 -18.50 -57.41 -19.61
CA VAL A 456 -19.91 -57.15 -19.95
C VAL A 456 -20.81 -58.30 -19.46
N GLY A 457 -21.95 -57.95 -18.86
CA GLY A 457 -22.97 -58.90 -18.41
C GLY A 457 -22.68 -59.57 -17.07
N ARG A 458 -21.43 -59.51 -16.57
CA ARG A 458 -21.04 -60.10 -15.26
C ARG A 458 -21.14 -59.05 -14.15
N THR A 459 -21.80 -59.40 -13.05
CA THR A 459 -21.78 -58.59 -11.83
C THR A 459 -20.43 -58.77 -11.14
N THR A 460 -19.72 -57.68 -10.91
CA THR A 460 -18.41 -57.66 -10.26
C THR A 460 -18.45 -56.75 -9.04
N ALA A 461 -17.91 -57.22 -7.92
CA ALA A 461 -17.60 -56.38 -6.78
C ALA A 461 -16.24 -55.71 -6.99
N LEU A 462 -16.24 -54.48 -7.52
CA LEU A 462 -15.02 -53.71 -7.73
C LEU A 462 -14.56 -53.11 -6.39
N ARG A 463 -13.50 -53.68 -5.84
CA ARG A 463 -12.82 -53.15 -4.65
C ARG A 463 -11.89 -52.00 -5.04
N VAL A 464 -12.13 -50.83 -4.48
CA VAL A 464 -11.36 -49.61 -4.70
C VAL A 464 -10.68 -49.22 -3.39
N ARG A 465 -9.35 -49.20 -3.37
CA ARG A 465 -8.56 -48.76 -2.22
C ARG A 465 -8.02 -47.36 -2.49
N VAL A 466 -8.19 -46.46 -1.53
CA VAL A 466 -7.80 -45.06 -1.60
C VAL A 466 -6.84 -44.75 -0.46
N ARG A 467 -5.65 -44.27 -0.82
CA ARG A 467 -4.63 -43.83 0.13
C ARG A 467 -4.18 -42.41 -0.20
N SER A 468 -3.65 -41.71 0.80
CA SER A 468 -2.92 -40.47 0.62
C SER A 468 -1.69 -40.51 1.51
N THR A 469 -0.52 -40.18 0.96
CA THR A 469 0.79 -40.27 1.67
C THR A 469 0.99 -41.59 2.44
N GLY A 470 0.57 -42.72 1.84
CA GLY A 470 0.67 -44.05 2.44
C GLY A 470 -0.47 -44.42 3.41
N ARG A 471 -1.24 -43.46 3.93
CA ARG A 471 -2.34 -43.69 4.89
C ARG A 471 -3.69 -43.94 4.21
N PRO A 472 -4.58 -44.78 4.78
CA PRO A 472 -5.94 -44.97 4.27
C PRO A 472 -6.78 -43.70 4.34
N VAL A 473 -7.59 -43.42 3.32
CA VAL A 473 -8.47 -42.24 3.28
C VAL A 473 -9.91 -42.64 3.55
N ARG A 474 -10.47 -42.21 4.68
CA ARG A 474 -11.87 -42.49 5.09
C ARG A 474 -12.87 -41.52 4.45
N ALA A 475 -14.05 -42.04 4.14
CA ALA A 475 -15.18 -41.27 3.61
C ALA A 475 -14.85 -40.47 2.33
N ALA A 476 -13.94 -40.98 1.50
CA ALA A 476 -13.77 -40.52 0.13
C ALA A 476 -14.93 -41.06 -0.71
N ALA A 477 -15.54 -40.20 -1.53
CA ALA A 477 -16.58 -40.60 -2.46
C ALA A 477 -15.93 -41.27 -3.68
N VAL A 478 -16.41 -42.45 -4.05
CA VAL A 478 -15.93 -43.26 -5.18
C VAL A 478 -17.07 -43.45 -6.17
N ARG A 479 -16.84 -43.14 -7.45
CA ARG A 479 -17.86 -43.21 -8.49
C ARG A 479 -17.32 -43.87 -9.75
N LEU A 480 -18.08 -44.80 -10.34
CA LEU A 480 -17.85 -45.36 -11.67
C LEU A 480 -19.18 -45.35 -12.44
N GLY A 481 -19.40 -44.33 -13.28
CA GLY A 481 -20.71 -44.09 -13.89
C GLY A 481 -21.80 -43.80 -12.84
N ALA A 482 -22.88 -44.59 -12.86
CA ALA A 482 -23.97 -44.51 -11.89
C ALA A 482 -23.65 -45.18 -10.54
N ALA A 483 -22.67 -46.09 -10.49
CA ALA A 483 -22.28 -46.76 -9.25
C ALA A 483 -21.55 -45.79 -8.32
N ARG A 484 -21.94 -45.76 -7.05
CA ARG A 484 -21.40 -44.88 -6.01
C ARG A 484 -21.07 -45.67 -4.76
N GLY A 485 -20.05 -45.22 -4.05
CA GLY A 485 -19.65 -45.76 -2.75
C GLY A 485 -18.84 -44.75 -1.97
N ARG A 486 -18.58 -45.05 -0.70
CA ARG A 486 -17.67 -44.30 0.15
C ARG A 486 -16.65 -45.24 0.77
N THR A 487 -15.44 -44.76 0.97
CA THR A 487 -14.41 -45.57 1.64
C THR A 487 -14.68 -45.71 3.13
N ASP A 488 -14.46 -46.93 3.64
CA ASP A 488 -14.50 -47.26 5.06
C ASP A 488 -13.28 -46.73 5.84
N ALA A 489 -13.15 -47.11 7.12
CA ALA A 489 -12.02 -46.76 7.96
C ALA A 489 -10.66 -47.30 7.46
N ARG A 490 -10.68 -48.35 6.61
CA ARG A 490 -9.50 -48.95 5.98
C ARG A 490 -9.22 -48.34 4.60
N GLY A 491 -9.92 -47.28 4.22
CA GLY A 491 -9.76 -46.61 2.93
C GLY A 491 -10.26 -47.43 1.76
N VAL A 492 -11.21 -48.35 1.98
CA VAL A 492 -11.73 -49.23 0.93
C VAL A 492 -13.20 -48.93 0.66
N ALA A 493 -13.55 -48.78 -0.61
CA ALA A 493 -14.94 -48.79 -1.09
C ALA A 493 -15.16 -50.01 -1.98
N VAL A 494 -16.35 -50.60 -1.93
CA VAL A 494 -16.75 -51.69 -2.84
C VAL A 494 -17.92 -51.21 -3.67
N LEU A 495 -17.75 -51.20 -5.00
CA LEU A 495 -18.82 -50.91 -5.94
C LEU A 495 -19.31 -52.22 -6.57
N ARG A 496 -20.60 -52.54 -6.45
CA ARG A 496 -21.20 -53.64 -7.22
C ARG A 496 -21.65 -53.11 -8.57
N ILE A 497 -21.09 -53.66 -9.65
CA ILE A 497 -21.26 -53.14 -11.01
C ILE A 497 -21.53 -54.29 -11.98
N ARG A 498 -22.54 -54.15 -12.84
CA ARG A 498 -22.82 -55.06 -13.96
C ARG A 498 -22.79 -54.26 -15.27
N PRO A 499 -21.65 -54.23 -16.00
CA PRO A 499 -21.52 -53.41 -17.20
C PRO A 499 -22.41 -53.96 -18.34
N ARG A 500 -23.14 -53.09 -19.04
CA ARG A 500 -24.01 -53.49 -20.17
C ARG A 500 -23.34 -53.35 -21.55
N ARG A 501 -22.29 -52.53 -21.66
CA ARG A 501 -21.58 -52.26 -22.93
C ARG A 501 -20.08 -52.25 -22.69
N ALA A 502 -19.31 -52.74 -23.65
CA ALA A 502 -17.86 -52.64 -23.66
C ALA A 502 -17.40 -51.18 -23.84
N GLY A 503 -16.13 -50.91 -23.54
CA GLY A 503 -15.52 -49.58 -23.65
C GLY A 503 -14.78 -49.17 -22.38
N THR A 504 -14.40 -47.90 -22.27
CA THR A 504 -13.72 -47.35 -21.09
C THR A 504 -14.72 -46.67 -20.14
N ARG A 505 -14.42 -46.70 -18.85
CA ARG A 505 -15.15 -45.99 -17.81
C ARG A 505 -14.17 -45.31 -16.87
N THR A 506 -14.47 -44.09 -16.45
CA THR A 506 -13.61 -43.34 -15.53
C THR A 506 -14.08 -43.53 -14.10
N LEU A 507 -13.23 -44.14 -13.29
CA LEU A 507 -13.37 -44.18 -11.84
C LEU A 507 -12.92 -42.82 -11.29
N VAL A 508 -13.80 -42.13 -10.58
CA VAL A 508 -13.52 -40.83 -9.97
C VAL A 508 -13.58 -40.98 -8.45
N VAL A 509 -12.55 -40.50 -7.77
CA VAL A 509 -12.47 -40.46 -6.32
C VAL A 509 -12.32 -39.02 -5.85
N THR A 510 -13.17 -38.57 -4.94
CA THR A 510 -13.14 -37.21 -4.38
C THR A 510 -13.18 -37.22 -2.85
N LYS A 511 -12.47 -36.27 -2.23
CA LYS A 511 -12.50 -35.97 -0.80
C LYS A 511 -12.25 -34.48 -0.63
N ALA A 512 -13.03 -33.81 0.22
CA ALA A 512 -12.84 -32.39 0.54
C ALA A 512 -11.39 -32.14 0.99
N GLY A 513 -10.78 -31.04 0.52
CA GLY A 513 -9.37 -30.71 0.81
C GLY A 513 -8.32 -31.52 0.05
N THR A 514 -8.70 -32.34 -0.94
CA THR A 514 -7.76 -33.12 -1.77
C THR A 514 -8.02 -32.93 -3.26
N ARG A 515 -7.01 -33.16 -4.12
CA ARG A 515 -7.23 -33.21 -5.57
C ARG A 515 -7.99 -34.49 -5.95
N PRO A 516 -9.08 -34.41 -6.75
CA PRO A 516 -9.76 -35.59 -7.28
C PRO A 516 -8.80 -36.51 -8.03
N SER A 517 -8.97 -37.81 -7.86
CA SER A 517 -8.20 -38.83 -8.60
C SER A 517 -9.09 -39.52 -9.62
N ARG A 518 -8.54 -39.76 -10.82
CA ARG A 518 -9.23 -40.39 -11.95
C ARG A 518 -8.43 -41.59 -12.43
N THR A 519 -9.09 -42.74 -12.56
CA THR A 519 -8.48 -43.97 -13.08
C THR A 519 -9.37 -44.59 -14.13
N VAL A 520 -8.79 -45.02 -15.26
CA VAL A 520 -9.55 -45.66 -16.33
C VAL A 520 -9.73 -47.14 -16.03
N ILE A 521 -10.97 -47.60 -16.13
CA ILE A 521 -11.39 -49.00 -16.02
C ILE A 521 -11.88 -49.43 -17.41
N ARG A 522 -11.29 -50.49 -17.96
CA ARG A 522 -11.71 -51.07 -19.24
C ARG A 522 -12.86 -52.06 -19.02
N VAL A 523 -13.83 -52.07 -19.91
CA VAL A 523 -14.93 -53.03 -19.94
C VAL A 523 -14.82 -53.82 -21.23
N VAL A 524 -14.61 -55.12 -21.12
CA VAL A 524 -14.39 -56.03 -22.26
C VAL A 524 -15.56 -56.98 -22.45
N ARG A 525 -15.79 -57.43 -23.68
CA ARG A 525 -16.69 -58.56 -23.95
C ARG A 525 -15.99 -59.85 -23.53
N ARG A 526 -16.74 -60.84 -23.03
CA ARG A 526 -16.23 -62.19 -22.78
C ARG A 526 -15.76 -62.73 -24.14
N ARG A 527 -14.51 -63.20 -24.26
CA ARG A 527 -14.09 -63.96 -25.44
C ARG A 527 -14.93 -65.24 -25.46
N ALA A 528 -15.57 -65.54 -26.59
CA ALA A 528 -16.12 -66.87 -26.82
C ALA A 528 -14.93 -67.85 -26.74
N ALA A 529 -15.10 -68.92 -25.97
CA ALA A 529 -14.09 -69.98 -25.84
C ALA A 529 -14.05 -70.80 -27.12
#